data_AF-A0A3G2G8Q4-F1
#
_entry.id   AF-A0A3G2G8Q4-F1
#
_cell.length_a   1.000
_cell.length_b   1.000
_cell.length_c   1.000
_cell.angle_alpha   90.00
_cell.angle_beta   90.00
_cell.angle_gamma   90.00
#
_symmetry.space_group_name_H-M   'P 1'
#
loop_
_entity.id
_entity.type
_entity.pdbx_description
1 polymer ?
#
loop_
_entity_poly.entity_id
_entity_poly.type
_entity_poly.pdbx_seq_one_letter_code
_entity_poly.pdbx_strand_id
1 'polypeptide(L)'
;MYDKKIVKGKLKSIPTFGDREALQNDFVITLSDAQGNELIKQSVEDPLNPEFESYGDTIERHKMSLQESEFSFRFPYSDEIKSVKIERINNSKKQVLFTQNF
;
A
#
# COMPACT_ATOMS: atom_id res chain seq x y z
N MET A 1 29.09 -5.36 34.56
CA MET A 1 28.85 -4.41 33.47
C MET A 1 28.20 -5.16 32.33
N TYR A 2 26.94 -4.86 31.98
CA TYR A 2 26.26 -5.50 30.85
C TYR A 2 26.60 -4.76 29.56
N ASP A 3 27.24 -5.46 28.64
CA ASP A 3 27.63 -4.96 27.33
C ASP A 3 26.36 -4.82 26.45
N LYS A 4 25.91 -3.59 26.20
CA LYS A 4 24.79 -3.32 25.29
C LYS A 4 25.30 -3.45 23.85
N LYS A 5 25.23 -4.66 23.29
CA LYS A 5 25.47 -4.90 21.86
C LYS A 5 24.32 -4.28 21.05
N ILE A 6 24.52 -3.08 20.51
CA ILE A 6 23.62 -2.52 19.49
C ILE A 6 23.89 -3.29 18.19
N VAL A 7 23.00 -4.22 17.86
CA VAL A 7 23.00 -4.89 16.57
C VAL A 7 22.49 -3.89 15.52
N LYS A 8 23.24 -3.67 14.44
CA LYS A 8 22.76 -2.90 13.28
C LYS A 8 21.55 -3.63 12.69
N GLY A 9 20.36 -3.27 13.14
CA GLY A 9 19.12 -3.73 12.53
C GLY A 9 19.09 -3.28 11.09
N LYS A 10 18.88 -4.22 10.15
CA LYS A 10 18.64 -3.88 8.75
C LYS A 10 17.28 -3.17 8.69
N LEU A 11 17.21 -1.96 8.14
CA LEU A 11 15.95 -1.31 7.82
C LEU A 11 15.13 -2.30 6.98
N LYS A 12 13.87 -2.56 7.35
CA LYS A 12 13.00 -3.38 6.51
C LYS A 12 12.98 -2.70 5.14
N SER A 13 13.39 -3.43 4.10
CA SER A 13 13.28 -2.98 2.72
C SER A 13 11.84 -2.51 2.55
N ILE A 14 11.65 -1.27 2.12
CA ILE A 14 10.37 -0.87 1.55
C ILE A 14 10.21 -1.85 0.38
N PRO A 15 9.16 -2.68 0.33
CA PRO A 15 8.93 -3.50 -0.84
C PRO A 15 8.74 -2.52 -2.00
N THR A 16 9.75 -2.44 -2.86
CA THR A 16 9.57 -1.92 -4.20
C THR A 16 8.43 -2.73 -4.77
N PHE A 17 7.39 -2.04 -5.24
CA PHE A 17 6.23 -2.61 -5.91
C PHE A 17 6.62 -3.93 -6.59
N GLY A 18 6.01 -5.04 -6.15
CA GLY A 18 5.98 -6.20 -7.04
C GLY A 18 5.27 -5.74 -8.31
N ASP A 19 5.84 -6.03 -9.48
CA ASP A 19 5.35 -5.66 -10.82
C ASP A 19 3.97 -6.26 -11.17
N ARG A 20 3.07 -6.41 -10.22
CA ARG A 20 1.67 -6.72 -10.49
C ARG A 20 1.01 -5.43 -10.95
N GLU A 21 0.58 -5.41 -12.20
CA GLU A 21 -0.24 -4.34 -12.74
C GLU A 21 -1.46 -4.15 -11.83
N ALA A 22 -1.71 -2.90 -11.42
CA ALA A 22 -2.87 -2.59 -10.59
C ALA A 22 -4.15 -2.92 -11.36
N LEU A 23 -5.00 -3.73 -10.75
CA LEU A 23 -6.23 -4.25 -11.33
C LEU A 23 -7.40 -3.32 -11.02
N GLN A 24 -8.54 -3.58 -11.65
CA GLN A 24 -9.77 -2.83 -11.39
C GLN A 24 -10.11 -2.84 -9.90
N ASN A 25 -10.49 -1.67 -9.38
CA ASN A 25 -10.80 -1.37 -7.98
C ASN A 25 -9.62 -1.34 -7.01
N ASP A 26 -8.40 -1.68 -7.45
CA ASP A 26 -7.23 -1.49 -6.61
C ASP A 26 -7.04 -0.02 -6.28
N PHE A 27 -6.57 0.24 -5.06
CA PHE A 27 -6.17 1.57 -4.65
C PHE A 27 -4.65 1.67 -4.79
N VAL A 28 -4.17 2.74 -5.41
CA VAL A 28 -2.77 3.07 -5.59
C VAL A 28 -2.47 4.28 -4.72
N ILE A 29 -1.60 4.10 -3.73
CA ILE A 29 -1.06 5.15 -2.89
C ILE A 29 0.28 5.58 -3.47
N THR A 30 0.43 6.85 -3.80
CA THR A 30 1.68 7.45 -4.28
C THR A 30 2.13 8.51 -3.28
N LEU A 31 3.40 8.47 -2.90
CA LEU A 31 4.09 9.53 -2.16
C LEU A 31 5.03 10.26 -3.13
N SER A 32 4.98 11.59 -3.10
CA SER A 32 5.75 12.42 -4.03
C SER A 32 6.54 13.52 -3.34
N ASP A 33 7.61 13.95 -4.00
CA ASP A 33 8.41 15.10 -3.60
C ASP A 33 7.75 16.45 -3.94
N ALA A 34 8.44 17.55 -3.66
CA ALA A 34 7.96 18.91 -3.95
C ALA A 34 7.76 19.18 -5.44
N GLN A 35 8.46 18.44 -6.31
CA GLN A 35 8.41 18.56 -7.76
C GLN A 35 7.34 17.63 -8.36
N GLY A 36 6.71 16.78 -7.54
CA GLY A 36 5.71 15.80 -7.95
C GLY A 36 6.29 14.48 -8.45
N ASN A 37 7.60 14.24 -8.29
CA ASN A 37 8.21 12.96 -8.63
C ASN A 37 7.73 11.88 -7.65
N GLU A 38 7.42 10.70 -8.16
CA GLU A 38 7.03 9.54 -7.34
C GLU A 38 8.26 8.98 -6.60
N LEU A 39 8.21 9.01 -5.26
CA LEU A 39 9.24 8.45 -4.38
C LEU A 39 8.88 7.03 -3.96
N ILE A 40 7.62 6.84 -3.58
CA ILE A 40 7.08 5.55 -3.11
C ILE A 40 5.72 5.37 -3.75
N LYS A 41 5.44 4.14 -4.11
CA LYS A 41 4.13 3.70 -4.55
C LYS A 41 3.76 2.46 -3.72
N GLN A 42 2.51 2.33 -3.30
CA GLN A 42 1.95 1.06 -2.82
C GLN A 42 0.56 0.79 -3.43
N SER A 43 0.19 -0.48 -3.61
CA SER A 43 -1.19 -0.88 -3.94
C SER A 43 -1.90 -1.52 -2.74
N VAL A 44 -3.21 -1.36 -2.71
CA VAL A 44 -4.14 -2.11 -1.86
C VAL A 44 -5.14 -2.77 -2.80
N GLU A 45 -5.11 -4.10 -2.86
CA GLU A 45 -5.94 -4.90 -3.77
C GLU A 45 -7.42 -4.83 -3.33
N ASP A 46 -8.31 -4.48 -4.27
CA ASP A 46 -9.76 -4.26 -4.11
C ASP A 46 -10.27 -4.29 -2.65
N PRO A 47 -10.10 -3.19 -1.88
CA PRO A 47 -10.37 -3.21 -0.44
C PRO A 47 -11.85 -3.42 -0.10
N LEU A 48 -12.76 -3.30 -1.07
CA LEU A 48 -14.18 -3.59 -0.87
C LEU A 48 -14.53 -5.03 -1.23
N ASN A 49 -13.65 -5.75 -1.93
CA ASN A 49 -13.85 -7.15 -2.30
C ASN A 49 -12.61 -8.03 -2.01
N PRO A 50 -12.13 -8.07 -0.74
CA PRO A 50 -10.95 -8.86 -0.39
C PRO A 50 -11.14 -10.36 -0.64
N GLU A 51 -10.03 -11.03 -0.96
CA GLU A 51 -9.92 -12.49 -1.04
C GLU A 51 -9.45 -13.05 0.31
N PHE A 52 -10.24 -13.96 0.89
CA PHE A 52 -9.90 -14.70 2.09
C PHE A 52 -9.54 -16.14 1.74
N GLU A 53 -8.41 -16.63 2.25
CA GLU A 53 -8.01 -18.03 2.16
C GLU A 53 -8.46 -18.77 3.43
N SER A 54 -9.31 -19.78 3.28
CA SER A 54 -9.75 -20.65 4.37
C SER A 54 -9.05 -22.00 4.27
N TYR A 55 -8.56 -22.50 5.41
CA TYR A 55 -7.85 -23.76 5.52
C TYR A 55 -8.72 -24.80 6.23
N GLY A 56 -9.23 -25.77 5.47
CA GLY A 56 -9.91 -26.96 5.96
C GLY A 56 -9.21 -28.22 5.44
N ASP A 57 -9.99 -29.20 4.96
CA ASP A 57 -9.45 -30.37 4.25
C ASP A 57 -8.84 -29.98 2.88
N THR A 58 -9.22 -28.82 2.36
CA THR A 58 -8.70 -28.16 1.15
C THR A 58 -8.42 -26.69 1.44
N ILE A 59 -7.59 -26.06 0.60
CA ILE A 59 -7.40 -24.61 0.58
C ILE A 59 -8.45 -24.02 -0.35
N GLU A 60 -9.33 -23.17 0.17
CA GLU A 60 -10.34 -22.47 -0.61
C GLU A 60 -10.14 -20.96 -0.53
N ARG A 61 -10.39 -20.26 -1.63
CA ARG A 61 -10.33 -18.79 -1.71
C ARG A 61 -11.72 -18.23 -1.96
N HIS A 62 -12.14 -17.33 -1.09
CA HIS A 62 -13.47 -16.73 -1.09
C HIS A 62 -13.36 -15.22 -1.25
N LYS A 63 -14.06 -14.66 -2.24
CA LYS A 63 -14.24 -13.20 -2.34
C LYS A 63 -15.39 -12.78 -1.45
N MET A 64 -15.16 -11.76 -0.62
CA MET A 64 -16.20 -11.19 0.24
C MET A 64 -16.46 -9.74 -0.17
N SER A 65 -17.72 -9.40 -0.45
CA SER A 65 -18.11 -8.02 -0.69
C SER A 65 -18.42 -7.33 0.64
N LEU A 66 -17.69 -6.26 0.93
CA LEU A 66 -17.86 -5.46 2.15
C LEU A 66 -18.63 -4.18 1.84
N GLN A 67 -19.52 -3.77 2.75
CA GLN A 67 -20.20 -2.47 2.65
C GLN A 67 -19.24 -1.31 2.92
N GLU A 68 -18.33 -1.52 3.86
CA GLU A 68 -17.31 -0.56 4.28
C GLU A 68 -15.98 -1.30 4.46
N SER A 69 -14.88 -0.60 4.23
CA SER A 69 -13.54 -1.13 4.50
C SER A 69 -12.60 -0.05 4.99
N GLU A 70 -11.65 -0.46 5.83
CA GLU A 70 -10.60 0.39 6.34
C GLU A 70 -9.25 -0.22 5.99
N PHE A 71 -8.29 0.63 5.62
CA PHE A 71 -6.91 0.21 5.43
C PHE A 71 -5.98 1.27 6.01
N SER A 72 -4.80 0.82 6.41
CA SER A 72 -3.75 1.71 6.91
C SER A 72 -2.50 1.54 6.05
N PHE A 73 -1.92 2.66 5.66
CA PHE A 73 -0.64 2.70 4.96
C PHE A 73 0.39 3.37 5.87
N ARG A 74 1.58 2.77 5.96
CA ARG A 74 2.70 3.30 6.74
C ARG A 74 3.91 3.43 5.83
N PHE A 75 4.59 4.54 5.95
CA PHE A 75 5.80 4.83 5.23
C PHE A 75 6.83 5.44 6.17
N PRO A 76 8.14 5.25 5.91
CA PRO A 76 9.17 5.96 6.65
C PRO A 76 9.06 7.45 6.36
N TYR A 77 8.96 8.25 7.41
CA TYR A 77 8.97 9.70 7.29
C TYR A 77 10.30 10.17 6.71
N SER A 78 10.24 11.11 5.76
CA SER A 78 11.37 11.79 5.14
C SER A 78 10.96 13.22 4.80
N ASP A 79 11.87 14.18 4.97
CA ASP A 79 11.65 15.57 4.58
C ASP A 79 11.41 15.74 3.07
N GLU A 80 11.80 14.74 2.27
CA GLU A 80 11.59 14.69 0.83
C GLU A 80 10.12 14.47 0.46
N ILE A 81 9.34 13.82 1.32
CA ILE A 81 7.93 13.50 1.04
C ILE A 81 7.07 14.74 1.31
N LYS A 82 6.49 15.30 0.26
CA LYS A 82 5.65 16.51 0.32
C LYS A 82 4.18 16.27 0.03
N SER A 83 3.83 15.11 -0.50
CA SER A 83 2.43 14.78 -0.71
C SER A 83 2.16 13.29 -0.70
N VAL A 84 0.90 12.94 -0.41
CA VAL A 84 0.31 11.62 -0.61
C VAL A 84 -0.91 11.76 -1.50
N LYS A 85 -1.05 10.83 -2.45
CA LYS A 85 -2.19 10.72 -3.36
C LYS A 85 -2.69 9.29 -3.35
N ILE A 86 -4.00 9.10 -3.25
CA ILE A 86 -4.66 7.81 -3.35
C ILE A 86 -5.56 7.83 -4.58
N GLU A 87 -5.37 6.86 -5.46
CA GLU A 87 -6.10 6.71 -6.71
C GLU A 87 -6.76 5.33 -6.76
N ARG A 88 -8.03 5.24 -7.18
CA ARG A 88 -8.66 3.96 -7.52
C ARG A 88 -8.48 3.67 -9.00
N ILE A 89 -8.17 2.43 -9.35
CA ILE A 89 -8.22 1.98 -10.74
C ILE A 89 -9.67 1.71 -11.14
N ASN A 90 -10.13 2.37 -12.19
CA ASN A 90 -11.48 2.22 -12.74
C ASN A 90 -11.38 2.16 -14.27
N ASN A 91 -11.73 1.02 -14.88
CA ASN A 91 -11.65 0.80 -16.33
C ASN A 91 -10.27 1.21 -16.92
N SER A 92 -9.19 0.77 -16.27
CA SER A 92 -7.80 1.11 -16.61
C SER A 92 -7.44 2.59 -16.53
N LYS A 93 -8.30 3.43 -15.96
CA LYS A 93 -8.00 4.82 -15.60
C LYS A 93 -7.80 4.95 -14.11
N LYS A 94 -7.06 5.98 -13.71
CA LYS A 94 -6.90 6.33 -12.30
C LYS A 94 -7.92 7.41 -11.92
N GLN A 95 -8.70 7.14 -10.90
CA GLN A 95 -9.62 8.10 -10.29
C GLN A 95 -9.04 8.55 -8.95
N VAL A 96 -8.74 9.84 -8.81
CA VAL A 96 -8.25 10.38 -7.53
C VAL A 96 -9.35 10.27 -6.47
N LEU A 97 -9.03 9.62 -5.36
CA LEU A 97 -9.89 9.52 -4.18
C LEU A 97 -9.49 10.51 -3.10
N PHE A 98 -8.19 10.76 -2.97
CA PHE A 98 -7.63 11.57 -1.90
C PHE A 98 -6.28 12.16 -2.30
N THR A 99 -6.03 13.39 -1.85
CA THR A 99 -4.72 14.04 -1.94
C THR A 99 -4.49 14.84 -0.66
N GLN A 100 -3.28 14.74 -0.11
CA GLN A 100 -2.82 15.56 1.01
C GLN A 100 -1.40 16.03 0.75
N ASN A 101 -1.16 17.32 0.98
CA ASN A 101 0.17 17.91 0.94
C ASN A 101 0.68 18.13 2.39
N PHE A 102 1.98 17.99 2.60
CA PHE A 102 2.64 18.14 3.90
C PHE A 102 3.48 19.42 3.97
#